data_AF-A0A8J2R5N1-F1
#
_entry.id   AF-A0A8J2R5N1-F1
#
_cell.length_a   1.000
_cell.length_b   1.000
_cell.length_c   1.000
_cell.angle_alpha   90.00
_cell.angle_beta   90.00
_cell.angle_gamma   90.00
#
_symmetry.space_group_name_H-M   'P 1'
#
loop_
_entity.id
_entity.type
_entity.pdbx_description
1 polymer ?
#
loop_
_entity_poly.entity_id
_entity_poly.type
_entity_poly.pdbx_seq_one_letter_code
_entity_poly.pdbx_strand_id
1 'polypeptide(L)'
;MSSLSLYSFKTCLQFNPVMAEPGLNQHVLVFENPNGVRKCVIGMEGHGKDEPHRVTLGYECLRSPDIDMMIMKALGFPFEHNRASRDLFVDVQFENIESA
;
A
#
# COMPACT_ATOMS: atom_id res chain seq x y z
N MET A 1 -5.86 -13.01 12.51
CA MET A 1 -4.55 -12.35 12.44
C MET A 1 -4.72 -11.13 11.54
N SER A 2 -4.37 -9.93 11.99
CA SER A 2 -4.45 -8.72 11.15
C SER A 2 -3.27 -8.68 10.17
N SER A 3 -3.38 -7.89 9.12
CA SER A 3 -2.33 -7.68 8.13
C SER A 3 -1.00 -7.22 8.72
N LEU A 4 -1.02 -6.27 9.66
CA LEU A 4 0.19 -5.81 10.35
C LEU A 4 0.85 -6.97 11.13
N SER A 5 0.05 -7.78 11.85
CA SER A 5 0.59 -8.94 12.57
C SER A 5 1.14 -10.03 11.64
N LEU A 6 0.58 -10.16 10.43
CA LEU A 6 1.10 -11.08 9.42
C LEU A 6 2.50 -10.66 8.95
N TYR A 7 2.71 -9.37 8.66
CA TYR A 7 4.03 -8.86 8.30
C TYR A 7 5.04 -9.02 9.43
N SER A 8 4.67 -8.67 10.66
CA SER A 8 5.57 -8.83 11.81
C SER A 8 5.88 -10.30 12.15
N PHE A 9 5.00 -11.24 11.78
CA PHE A 9 5.27 -12.67 11.91
C PHE A 9 6.20 -13.21 10.81
N LYS A 10 6.03 -12.74 9.56
CA LYS A 10 6.75 -13.27 8.38
C LYS A 10 8.05 -12.53 8.03
N THR A 11 8.26 -11.35 8.58
CA THR A 11 9.37 -10.45 8.23
C THR A 11 9.98 -9.84 9.50
N CYS A 12 11.01 -9.01 9.34
CA CYS A 12 11.59 -8.25 10.45
C CYS A 12 10.83 -6.95 10.77
N LEU A 13 9.76 -6.62 10.04
CA LEU A 13 9.03 -5.36 10.20
C LEU A 13 8.29 -5.30 11.53
N GLN A 14 8.38 -4.16 12.20
CA GLN A 14 7.63 -3.84 13.41
C GLN A 14 6.74 -2.63 13.16
N PHE A 15 5.44 -2.78 13.39
CA PHE A 15 4.47 -1.69 13.24
C PHE A 15 4.09 -1.20 14.63
N ASN A 16 4.40 0.06 14.92
CA ASN A 16 4.08 0.70 16.20
C ASN A 16 3.07 1.83 15.97
N PRO A 17 2.09 2.02 16.88
CA PRO A 17 1.21 3.17 16.81
C PRO A 17 2.01 4.47 16.90
N VAL A 18 1.67 5.44 16.06
CA VAL A 18 2.32 6.75 16.02
C VAL A 18 1.69 7.63 17.10
N MET A 19 2.50 8.05 18.08
CA MET A 19 2.06 8.82 19.25
C MET A 19 2.46 10.30 19.19
N ALA A 20 3.26 10.70 18.20
CA ALA A 20 3.75 12.06 17.95
C ALA A 20 4.03 12.25 16.45
N GLU A 21 4.26 13.49 16.01
CA GLU A 21 4.60 13.78 14.61
C GLU A 21 5.90 13.06 14.17
N PRO A 22 5.98 12.61 12.89
CA PRO A 22 7.16 11.91 12.39
C PRO A 22 8.42 12.77 12.49
N GLY A 23 9.49 12.21 13.07
CA GLY A 23 10.84 12.78 12.93
C GLY A 23 11.45 12.51 11.55
N LEU A 24 12.56 13.17 11.24
CA LEU A 24 13.27 13.13 9.94
C LEU A 24 13.66 11.74 9.39
N ASN A 25 13.61 10.69 10.22
CA ASN A 25 13.97 9.32 9.86
C ASN A 25 12.85 8.31 10.19
N GLN A 26 11.60 8.76 10.32
CA GLN A 26 10.47 7.91 10.63
C GLN A 26 9.53 7.80 9.43
N HIS A 27 9.35 6.57 8.93
CA HIS A 27 8.34 6.31 7.93
C HIS A 27 6.98 6.10 8.62
N VAL A 28 6.04 7.00 8.38
CA VAL A 28 4.70 6.96 8.96
C VAL A 28 3.69 6.61 7.88
N LEU A 29 2.91 5.55 8.14
CA LEU A 29 1.78 5.13 7.32
C LEU A 29 0.49 5.65 7.94
N VAL A 30 -0.32 6.36 7.15
CA VAL A 30 -1.65 6.82 7.55
C VAL A 30 -2.69 6.10 6.70
N PHE A 31 -3.47 5.21 7.32
CA PHE A 31 -4.59 4.56 6.66
C PHE A 31 -5.85 5.39 6.87
N GLU A 32 -6.47 5.85 5.78
CA GLU A 32 -7.62 6.75 5.86
C GLU A 32 -8.74 6.40 4.87
N ASN A 33 -9.95 6.83 5.22
CA ASN A 33 -11.14 6.78 4.36
C ASN A 33 -11.93 8.07 4.58
N PRO A 34 -11.43 9.22 4.09
CA PRO A 34 -11.94 10.54 4.46
C PRO A 34 -13.42 10.74 4.10
N ASN A 35 -13.88 10.08 3.04
CA ASN A 35 -15.25 10.17 2.54
C ASN A 35 -16.15 8.99 3.01
N GLY A 36 -15.64 8.08 3.85
CA GLY A 36 -16.41 6.93 4.34
C GLY A 36 -16.93 6.01 3.22
N VAL A 37 -16.21 5.90 2.11
CA VAL A 37 -16.67 5.15 0.93
C VAL A 37 -16.67 3.66 1.23
N ARG A 38 -17.79 3.00 0.92
CA ARG A 38 -17.93 1.56 1.09
C ARG A 38 -17.22 0.76 0.01
N LYS A 39 -17.41 1.16 -1.26
CA LYS A 39 -16.78 0.54 -2.43
C LYS A 39 -15.27 0.43 -2.22
N CYS A 40 -14.68 -0.66 -2.68
CA CYS A 40 -13.22 -0.77 -2.79
C CYS A 40 -12.67 0.39 -3.64
N VAL A 41 -11.99 1.33 -2.99
CA VAL A 41 -11.28 2.45 -3.59
C VAL A 41 -9.92 2.48 -2.93
N ILE A 42 -8.89 2.51 -3.77
CA ILE A 42 -7.50 2.44 -3.34
C ILE A 42 -6.79 3.66 -3.89
N GLY A 43 -6.17 4.44 -3.00
CA GLY A 43 -5.37 5.59 -3.34
C GLY A 43 -4.09 5.63 -2.51
N MET A 44 -3.03 6.22 -3.05
CA MET A 44 -1.81 6.51 -2.32
C MET A 44 -1.34 7.90 -2.65
N GLU A 45 -0.97 8.64 -1.61
CA GLU A 45 -0.44 10.00 -1.73
C GLU A 45 0.70 10.20 -0.74
N GLY A 46 1.68 11.00 -1.15
CA GLY A 46 2.90 11.20 -0.39
C GLY A 46 3.84 9.99 -0.50
N HIS A 47 5.13 10.26 -0.41
CA HIS A 47 6.19 9.26 -0.22
C HIS A 47 7.49 9.97 0.25
N GLY A 48 7.34 11.18 0.79
CA GLY A 48 8.46 12.04 1.19
C GLY A 48 9.12 11.52 2.45
N LYS A 49 10.36 11.97 2.71
CA LYS A 49 11.03 11.73 4.00
C LYS A 49 10.35 12.48 5.15
N ASP A 50 9.74 13.62 4.82
CA ASP A 50 9.22 14.59 5.78
C ASP A 50 7.70 14.57 5.89
N GLU A 51 7.01 13.76 5.06
CA GLU A 51 5.56 13.69 5.02
C GLU A 51 5.06 12.25 5.24
N PRO A 52 3.95 12.05 5.97
CA PRO A 52 3.34 10.74 6.10
C PRO A 52 2.93 10.17 4.74
N HIS A 53 3.13 8.87 4.58
CA HIS A 53 2.63 8.13 3.43
C HIS A 53 1.16 7.78 3.67
N ARG A 54 0.27 8.38 2.89
CA ARG A 54 -1.19 8.21 3.03
C ARG A 54 -1.67 7.09 2.14
N VAL A 55 -2.43 6.16 2.73
CA VAL A 55 -3.06 5.03 2.06
C VAL A 55 -4.57 5.19 2.24
N THR A 56 -5.25 5.58 1.16
CA THR A 56 -6.70 5.72 1.14
C THR A 56 -7.34 4.38 0.78
N LEU A 57 -8.19 3.85 1.66
CA LEU A 57 -8.86 2.55 1.49
C LEU A 57 -10.35 2.65 1.79
N GLY A 58 -11.19 2.27 0.83
CA GLY A 58 -12.60 2.01 1.08
C GLY A 58 -12.84 0.83 2.01
N TYR A 59 -14.02 0.74 2.64
CA TYR A 59 -14.29 -0.31 3.63
C TYR A 59 -14.17 -1.74 3.08
N GLU A 60 -14.54 -1.97 1.81
CA GLU A 60 -14.47 -3.30 1.19
C GLU A 60 -13.04 -3.82 0.95
N CYS A 61 -12.04 -2.93 0.91
CA CYS A 61 -10.61 -3.27 0.82
C CYS A 61 -9.85 -3.20 2.15
N LEU A 62 -10.52 -2.94 3.28
CA LEU A 62 -9.90 -3.02 4.63
C LEU A 62 -9.75 -4.47 5.12
N ARG A 63 -9.32 -5.38 4.23
CA ARG A 63 -9.11 -6.80 4.50
C ARG A 63 -8.06 -7.37 3.57
N SER A 64 -7.44 -8.47 3.97
CA SER A 64 -6.59 -9.27 3.08
C SER A 64 -7.41 -9.76 1.87
N PRO A 65 -6.84 -9.76 0.65
CA PRO A 65 -5.44 -9.45 0.34
C PRO A 65 -5.15 -7.95 0.10
N ASP A 66 -6.19 -7.11 -0.02
CA ASP A 66 -6.06 -5.73 -0.50
C ASP A 66 -5.21 -4.86 0.42
N ILE A 67 -5.50 -4.86 1.72
CA ILE A 67 -4.71 -4.09 2.69
C ILE A 67 -3.27 -4.60 2.78
N ASP A 68 -3.02 -5.90 2.58
CA ASP A 68 -1.67 -6.48 2.58
C ASP A 68 -0.87 -5.92 1.40
N MET A 69 -1.45 -6.01 0.19
CA MET A 69 -0.89 -5.46 -1.03
C MET A 69 -0.55 -3.97 -0.88
N MET A 70 -1.44 -3.20 -0.23
CA MET A 70 -1.26 -1.76 -0.05
C MET A 70 -0.20 -1.42 0.99
N ILE A 71 -0.06 -2.20 2.07
CA ILE A 71 1.07 -2.09 2.99
C ILE A 71 2.39 -2.34 2.25
N MET A 72 2.46 -3.40 1.44
CA MET A 72 3.66 -3.69 0.65
C MET A 72 4.02 -2.57 -0.32
N LYS A 73 3.02 -2.05 -1.03
CA LYS A 73 3.22 -0.91 -1.92
C LYS A 73 3.71 0.32 -1.16
N ALA A 74 3.17 0.55 0.05
CA ALA A 74 3.58 1.67 0.89
C ALA A 74 5.03 1.56 1.40
N LEU A 75 5.54 0.34 1.56
CA LEU A 75 6.93 0.04 1.91
C LEU A 75 7.91 0.16 0.74
N GLY A 76 7.43 0.51 -0.46
CA GLY A 76 8.25 0.74 -1.65
C GLY A 76 8.34 -0.45 -2.61
N PHE A 77 7.48 -1.47 -2.46
CA PHE A 77 7.42 -2.57 -3.41
C PHE A 77 6.43 -2.24 -4.54
N PRO A 78 6.87 -2.07 -5.81
CA PRO A 78 5.94 -1.91 -6.92
C PRO A 78 5.17 -3.21 -7.16
N PHE A 79 4.14 -3.16 -8.00
CA PHE A 79 3.48 -4.38 -8.46
C PHE A 79 4.48 -5.30 -9.17
N GLU A 80 4.33 -6.61 -9.01
CA GLU A 80 5.29 -7.58 -9.56
C GLU A 80 5.36 -7.51 -11.09
N HIS A 81 4.22 -7.26 -11.74
CA HIS A 81 4.16 -7.03 -13.19
C HIS A 81 4.79 -5.70 -13.63
N ASN A 82 5.32 -4.87 -12.73
CA ASN A 82 6.11 -3.68 -13.07
C ASN A 82 7.61 -3.91 -13.01
N ARG A 83 8.07 -5.14 -12.69
CA ARG A 83 9.50 -5.48 -12.74
C ARG A 83 10.08 -5.19 -14.12
N ALA A 84 11.34 -4.72 -14.15
CA ALA A 84 12.05 -4.44 -15.41
C ALA A 84 12.17 -5.67 -16.32
N SER A 85 12.18 -6.87 -15.74
CA SER A 85 12.26 -8.14 -16.46
C SER A 85 10.89 -8.75 -16.78
N ARG A 86 9.76 -8.06 -16.55
CA ARG A 86 8.42 -8.65 -16.66
C ARG A 86 8.15 -9.27 -18.04
N ASP A 87 8.68 -8.66 -19.10
CA ASP A 87 8.38 -9.05 -20.49
C ASP A 87 9.02 -10.41 -20.85
N LEU A 88 9.85 -10.99 -19.95
CA LEU A 88 10.32 -12.37 -20.03
C LEU A 88 9.32 -13.39 -19.48
N PHE A 89 8.32 -12.96 -18.70
CA PHE A 89 7.41 -13.82 -17.93
C PHE A 89 5.93 -13.58 -18.25
N VAL A 90 5.56 -12.37 -18.64
CA VAL A 90 4.18 -11.99 -18.97
C VAL A 90 4.15 -11.18 -20.26
N ASP A 91 3.05 -11.32 -21.00
CA ASP A 91 2.74 -10.48 -22.15
C ASP A 91 1.54 -9.60 -21.81
N VAL A 92 1.70 -8.29 -21.98
CA VAL A 92 0.66 -7.30 -21.65
C VAL A 92 -0.14 -7.01 -22.90
N GLN A 93 -1.41 -7.44 -22.90
CA GLN A 93 -2.35 -7.18 -23.99
C GLN A 93 -2.87 -5.74 -23.92
N PHE A 94 -2.09 -4.80 -24.45
CA PHE A 94 -2.34 -3.36 -24.35
C PHE A 94 -3.70 -2.94 -24.94
N GLU A 95 -4.18 -3.64 -25.95
CA GLU A 95 -5.49 -3.43 -26.58
C GLU A 95 -6.68 -3.68 -25.63
N ASN A 96 -6.47 -4.42 -24.55
CA ASN A 96 -7.50 -4.77 -23.57
C ASN A 96 -7.47 -3.88 -22.32
N ILE A 97 -6.57 -2.90 -22.25
CA ILE A 97 -6.47 -1.98 -21.12
C ILE A 97 -7.54 -0.89 -21.26
N GLU A 98 -8.33 -0.67 -20.21
CA GLU A 98 -9.34 0.41 -20.17
C GLU A 98 -8.68 1.78 -20.41
N SER A 99 -9.23 2.57 -21.33
CA SER A 99 -8.73 3.91 -21.62
C SER A 99 -8.95 4.85 -20.44
N ALA A 100 -7.92 5.64 -20.09
CA ALA A 100 -7.97 6.64 -19.03
C ALA A 100 -8.92 7.81 -19.33
#